data_AF-A0A3M6YZL6-F1
#
_entry.id   AF-A0A3M6YZL6-F1
#
_cell.length_a   1.000
_cell.length_b   1.000
_cell.length_c   1.000
_cell.angle_alpha   90.00
_cell.angle_beta   90.00
_cell.angle_gamma   90.00
#
_symmetry.space_group_name_H-M   'P 1'
#
loop_
_entity.id
_entity.type
_entity.pdbx_description
1 polymer ?
#
loop_
_entity_poly.entity_id
_entity_poly.type
_entity_poly.pdbx_seq_one_letter_code
_entity_poly.pdbx_strand_id
1 'polypeptide(L)'
;MAGHLSADDFFTQLASLIEKTQQKGHGSVYLTQKRLTFDTGNPSDANAPAPKVADDPLWDLHPANPLPLIVRATDGKSQSQDRKKNKDKVKLSTIVQPDDVEAFFG
;
A
#
# COMPACT_ATOMS: atom_id res chain seq x y z
N MET A 1 -11.71 10.99 -0.65
CA MET A 1 -10.94 9.85 -0.11
C MET A 1 -10.10 10.43 1.01
N ALA A 2 -10.04 9.80 2.18
CA ALA A 2 -9.11 10.24 3.22
C ALA A 2 -7.68 10.15 2.67
N GLY A 3 -6.82 11.13 3.00
CA GLY A 3 -5.42 11.13 2.59
C GLY A 3 -4.64 9.94 3.17
N HIS A 4 -3.37 9.81 2.78
CA HIS A 4 -2.49 8.82 3.35
C HIS A 4 -2.15 9.17 4.81
N LEU A 5 -2.21 8.18 5.68
CA LEU A 5 -1.86 8.28 7.09
C LEU A 5 -0.34 8.25 7.25
N SER A 6 0.15 8.81 8.37
CA SER A 6 1.49 8.53 8.85
C SER A 6 1.65 7.03 9.16
N ALA A 7 2.89 6.53 9.26
CA ALA A 7 3.14 5.14 9.61
C ALA A 7 2.54 4.80 10.99
N ASP A 8 2.76 5.66 12.00
CA ASP A 8 2.27 5.46 13.36
C ASP A 8 0.73 5.43 13.43
N ASP A 9 0.06 6.37 12.74
CA ASP A 9 -1.39 6.40 12.68
C ASP A 9 -1.95 5.18 11.92
N PHE A 10 -1.23 4.73 10.89
CA PHE A 10 -1.59 3.53 10.13
C PHE A 10 -1.53 2.29 11.03
N PHE A 11 -0.45 2.09 11.80
CA PHE A 11 -0.31 0.96 12.72
C PHE A 11 -1.33 1.00 13.85
N THR A 12 -1.58 2.19 14.42
CA THR A 12 -2.59 2.38 15.46
C THR A 12 -3.98 1.97 14.96
N GLN A 13 -4.37 2.42 13.76
CA GLN A 13 -5.65 2.05 13.17
C GLN A 13 -5.70 0.58 12.71
N LEU A 14 -4.59 0.03 12.23
CA LEU A 14 -4.48 -1.38 11.85
C LEU A 14 -4.65 -2.30 13.07
N ALA A 15 -4.03 -1.98 14.21
CA ALA A 15 -4.20 -2.71 15.45
C ALA A 15 -5.69 -2.73 15.88
N SER A 16 -6.34 -1.56 15.90
CA SER A 16 -7.78 -1.46 16.18
C SER A 16 -8.65 -2.26 15.21
N LEU A 17 -8.28 -2.31 13.92
CA LEU A 17 -8.98 -3.09 12.91
C LEU A 17 -8.86 -4.59 13.17
N ILE A 18 -7.68 -5.06 13.54
CA ILE A 18 -7.40 -6.46 13.87
C ILE A 18 -8.17 -6.84 15.14
N GLU A 19 -8.09 -6.04 16.20
CA GLU A 19 -8.84 -6.26 17.46
C GLU A 19 -10.35 -6.39 17.21
N LYS A 20 -10.94 -5.46 16.46
CA LYS A 20 -12.37 -5.50 16.09
C LYS A 20 -12.72 -6.76 15.29
N THR A 21 -11.80 -7.23 14.45
CA THR A 21 -12.01 -8.46 13.67
C THR A 21 -11.92 -9.70 14.56
N GLN A 22 -10.99 -9.72 15.51
CA GLN A 22 -10.86 -10.80 16.50
C GLN A 22 -12.07 -10.86 17.42
N GLN A 23 -12.53 -9.73 17.96
CA GLN A 23 -13.72 -9.65 18.83
C GLN A 23 -14.99 -10.16 18.15
N LYS A 24 -15.10 -10.02 16.82
CA LYS A 24 -16.22 -10.57 16.04
C LYS A 24 -16.18 -12.08 15.90
N GLY A 25 -15.06 -12.74 16.21
CA GLY A 25 -14.86 -14.18 16.09
C GLY A 25 -14.72 -14.70 14.64
N HIS A 26 -14.92 -13.84 13.64
CA HIS A 26 -14.79 -14.17 12.23
C HIS A 26 -14.44 -12.92 11.39
N GLY A 27 -13.80 -13.14 10.24
CA GLY A 27 -13.47 -12.10 9.28
C GLY A 27 -12.01 -12.17 8.85
N SER A 28 -11.64 -11.28 7.92
CA SER A 28 -10.28 -11.21 7.41
C SER A 28 -9.89 -9.75 7.24
N VAL A 29 -8.66 -9.44 7.65
CA VAL A 29 -8.02 -8.16 7.34
C VAL A 29 -7.13 -8.40 6.13
N TYR A 30 -7.36 -7.64 5.07
CA TYR A 30 -6.57 -7.72 3.85
C TYR A 30 -5.53 -6.61 3.86
N LEU A 31 -4.26 -7.00 3.76
CA LEU A 31 -3.15 -6.08 3.56
C LEU A 31 -2.65 -6.21 2.13
N THR A 32 -2.46 -5.08 1.45
CA THR A 32 -1.92 -5.03 0.09
C THR A 32 -0.77 -4.05 0.04
N GLN A 33 0.28 -4.44 -0.68
CA GLN A 33 1.46 -3.65 -0.91
C GLN A 33 1.61 -3.49 -2.42
N LYS A 34 1.70 -2.26 -2.89
CA LYS A 34 1.96 -1.97 -4.30
C LYS A 34 3.00 -0.89 -4.40
N ARG A 35 3.76 -0.95 -5.47
CA ARG A 35 4.62 0.15 -5.88
C ARG A 35 3.78 1.37 -6.23
N LEU A 36 4.14 2.54 -5.72
CA LEU A 36 3.47 3.79 -6.05
C LEU A 36 4.12 4.38 -7.31
N THR A 37 3.47 4.18 -8.45
CA THR A 37 3.94 4.61 -9.79
C THR A 37 3.18 5.83 -10.33
N PHE A 38 2.25 6.38 -9.55
CA PHE A 38 1.45 7.55 -9.89
C PHE A 38 1.58 8.59 -8.77
N ASP A 39 1.39 9.86 -9.10
CA ASP A 39 1.40 10.97 -8.13
C ASP A 39 2.74 11.13 -7.36
N THR A 40 3.84 10.59 -7.91
CA THR A 40 5.19 10.91 -7.46
C THR A 40 5.47 12.36 -7.87
N GLY A 41 6.03 13.18 -6.98
CA GLY A 41 6.25 14.62 -7.19
C GLY A 41 6.97 14.99 -8.50
N ASN A 42 7.58 14.02 -9.17
CA ASN A 42 7.99 14.09 -10.55
C ASN A 42 7.46 12.84 -11.33
N PRO A 43 6.53 12.98 -12.29
CA PRO A 43 5.98 11.87 -13.07
C PRO A 43 7.04 11.16 -13.95
N SER A 44 8.09 11.92 -14.30
CA SER A 44 9.22 11.49 -15.11
C SER A 44 10.03 10.36 -14.46
N ASP A 45 10.13 10.36 -13.12
CA ASP A 45 10.94 9.40 -12.37
C ASP A 45 10.20 8.08 -12.10
N ALA A 46 8.86 8.08 -12.16
CA ALA A 46 8.03 6.92 -11.84
C ALA A 46 8.03 5.85 -12.95
N ASN A 47 8.18 6.27 -14.21
CA ASN A 47 8.07 5.42 -15.39
C ASN A 47 9.30 5.48 -16.32
N ALA A 48 10.40 6.10 -15.88
CA ALA A 48 11.64 6.05 -16.64
C ALA A 48 12.22 4.61 -16.59
N PRO A 49 12.36 3.93 -17.74
CA PRO A 49 13.01 2.63 -17.77
C PRO A 49 14.47 2.78 -17.32
N ALA A 50 14.98 1.81 -16.56
CA ALA A 50 16.38 1.74 -16.25
C ALA A 50 17.22 1.69 -17.55
N PRO A 51 18.47 2.21 -17.55
CA PRO A 51 19.36 2.03 -18.68
C PRO A 51 19.53 0.54 -18.99
N LYS A 52 19.57 0.19 -20.28
CA LYS A 52 19.73 -1.19 -20.72
C LYS A 52 21.03 -1.79 -20.19
N VAL A 53 20.91 -2.88 -19.42
CA VAL A 53 22.04 -3.65 -18.91
C VAL A 53 22.14 -4.94 -19.73
N ALA A 54 23.28 -5.19 -20.37
CA ALA A 54 23.45 -6.30 -21.31
C ALA A 54 23.31 -7.69 -20.65
N ASP A 55 23.63 -7.78 -19.36
CA ASP A 55 23.64 -9.03 -18.59
C ASP A 55 22.38 -9.25 -17.74
N ASP A 56 21.40 -8.34 -17.81
CA ASP A 56 20.13 -8.47 -17.09
C ASP A 56 18.96 -8.62 -18.08
N PRO A 57 18.41 -9.83 -18.28
CA PRO A 57 17.29 -10.05 -19.20
C PRO A 57 15.99 -9.38 -18.75
N LEU A 58 15.91 -8.89 -17.50
CA LEU A 58 14.76 -8.19 -16.93
C LEU A 58 15.04 -6.70 -16.67
N TRP A 59 16.08 -6.13 -17.29
CA TRP A 59 16.51 -4.73 -17.11
C TRP A 59 15.36 -3.71 -17.25
N ASP A 60 14.35 -4.02 -18.06
CA ASP A 60 13.18 -3.17 -18.35
C ASP A 60 12.11 -3.20 -17.24
N LEU A 61 12.13 -4.21 -16.37
CA LEU A 61 11.32 -4.27 -15.15
C LEU A 61 11.90 -3.43 -14.02
N HIS A 62 13.17 -3.04 -14.16
CA HIS A 62 13.85 -2.22 -13.17
C HIS A 62 13.53 -0.73 -13.40
N PRO A 63 13.10 -0.03 -12.34
CA PRO A 63 12.95 1.41 -12.39
C PRO A 63 14.31 2.10 -12.47
N ALA A 64 14.35 3.32 -12.99
CA ALA A 64 15.53 4.17 -12.85
C ALA A 64 15.84 4.54 -11.38
N ASN A 65 14.79 4.77 -10.57
CA ASN A 65 14.90 5.17 -9.16
C ASN A 65 14.07 4.25 -8.24
N PRO A 66 14.48 4.02 -6.98
CA PRO A 66 13.64 3.37 -5.98
C PRO A 66 12.30 4.13 -5.86
N LEU A 67 11.17 3.40 -5.90
CA LEU A 67 9.85 4.04 -5.76
C LEU A 67 9.22 3.69 -4.42
N PRO A 68 8.47 4.62 -3.81
CA PRO A 68 7.72 4.36 -2.59
C PRO A 68 6.74 3.19 -2.75
N LEU A 69 6.38 2.60 -1.62
CA LEU A 69 5.29 1.63 -1.53
C LEU A 69 4.04 2.31 -1.01
N ILE A 70 2.88 1.99 -1.59
CA ILE A 70 1.59 2.25 -0.99
C ILE A 70 1.09 0.97 -0.31
N VAL A 71 0.97 1.03 1.01
CA VAL A 71 0.44 -0.05 1.84
C VAL A 71 -1.00 0.26 2.18
N ARG A 72 -1.91 -0.70 2.00
CA ARG A 72 -3.34 -0.53 2.29
C ARG A 72 -3.88 -1.69 3.11
N ALA A 73 -4.72 -1.38 4.08
CA ALA A 73 -5.44 -2.35 4.90
C ALA A 73 -6.96 -2.16 4.81
N THR A 74 -7.73 -3.25 4.79
CA THR A 74 -9.20 -3.21 4.75
C THR A 74 -9.84 -4.42 5.44
N ASP A 75 -11.08 -4.27 5.92
CA ASP A 75 -11.90 -5.31 6.57
C ASP A 75 -12.57 -6.28 5.59
N GLY A 76 -12.18 -6.28 4.30
CA GLY A 76 -12.71 -7.18 3.28
C GLY A 76 -14.13 -6.83 2.80
N LYS A 77 -14.86 -5.98 3.53
CA LYS A 77 -16.23 -5.57 3.17
C LYS A 77 -16.29 -4.72 1.90
N SER A 78 -15.14 -4.33 1.34
CA SER A 78 -15.08 -3.71 0.02
C SER A 78 -15.26 -4.68 -1.15
N GLN A 79 -15.29 -6.01 -0.90
CA GLN A 79 -15.44 -7.04 -1.93
C GLN A 79 -16.85 -7.65 -2.02
N SER A 80 -17.76 -7.36 -1.07
CA SER A 80 -19.15 -7.84 -1.12
C SER A 80 -19.95 -7.18 -2.25
N GLN A 81 -20.93 -7.87 -2.84
CA GLN A 81 -21.82 -7.38 -3.92
C GLN A 81 -22.29 -5.92 -3.75
N ASP A 82 -22.52 -5.46 -2.51
CA ASP A 82 -22.90 -4.09 -2.15
C ASP A 82 -21.75 -3.05 -2.07
N ARG A 83 -20.70 -3.17 -2.90
CA ARG A 83 -19.49 -2.32 -2.88
C ARG A 83 -19.75 -0.80 -2.89
N LYS A 84 -20.86 -0.37 -3.51
CA LYS A 84 -21.24 1.03 -3.71
C LYS A 84 -22.06 1.61 -2.54
N LYS A 85 -22.70 0.76 -1.73
CA LYS A 85 -23.54 1.16 -0.59
C LYS A 85 -22.84 1.07 0.76
N ASN A 86 -21.79 0.26 0.87
CA ASN A 86 -21.09 0.09 2.14
C ASN A 86 -20.19 1.31 2.44
N LYS A 87 -20.78 2.32 3.10
CA LYS A 87 -20.11 3.53 3.58
C LYS A 87 -19.23 3.26 4.81
N ASP A 88 -19.47 2.15 5.51
CA ASP A 88 -18.82 1.79 6.76
C ASP A 88 -17.58 0.89 6.56
N LYS A 89 -17.16 0.71 5.30
CA LYS A 89 -15.94 -0.05 4.97
C LYS A 89 -14.71 0.68 5.47
N VAL A 90 -13.84 -0.04 6.17
CA VAL A 90 -12.56 0.50 6.62
C VAL A 90 -11.54 0.36 5.49
N LYS A 91 -10.89 1.47 5.14
CA LYS A 91 -9.75 1.50 4.21
C LYS A 91 -8.69 2.43 4.75
N LEU A 92 -7.57 1.84 5.18
CA LEU A 92 -6.39 2.54 5.66
C LEU A 92 -5.36 2.55 4.53
N SER A 93 -4.56 3.61 4.46
CA SER A 93 -3.41 3.63 3.57
C SER A 93 -2.30 4.50 4.11
N THR A 94 -1.06 4.10 3.87
CA THR A 94 0.15 4.88 4.14
C THR A 94 1.12 4.76 2.96
N ILE A 95 2.02 5.72 2.83
CA ILE A 95 3.12 5.71 1.86
C ILE A 95 4.39 5.41 2.64
N VAL A 96 5.15 4.42 2.19
CA VAL A 96 6.44 4.02 2.75
C VAL A 96 7.53 4.39 1.76
N GLN A 97 8.48 5.21 2.19
CA GLN A 97 9.62 5.57 1.33
C GLN A 97 10.56 4.37 1.19
N PRO A 98 11.34 4.29 0.09
CA PRO A 98 12.29 3.19 -0.13
C PRO A 98 13.25 2.96 1.06
N ASP A 99 13.74 4.04 1.66
CA ASP A 99 14.70 4.00 2.77
C ASP A 99 14.06 3.54 4.09
N ASP A 100 12.73 3.69 4.22
CA ASP A 100 11.98 3.37 5.44
C ASP A 100 11.37 1.96 5.40
N VAL A 101 11.57 1.18 4.32
CA VAL A 101 10.94 -0.15 4.15
C VAL A 101 11.31 -1.11 5.27
N GLU A 102 12.60 -1.15 5.65
CA GLU A 102 13.06 -2.02 6.74
C GLU A 102 12.45 -1.58 8.08
N ALA A 103 12.46 -0.28 8.38
CA ALA A 103 11.88 0.25 9.61
C ALA A 103 10.35 0.06 9.70
N PHE A 104 9.67 -0.03 8.54
CA PHE A 104 8.23 -0.23 8.49
C PHE A 104 7.82 -1.70 8.68
N PHE A 105 8.65 -2.67 8.27
CA PHE A 105 8.30 -4.10 8.30
C PHE A 105 9.08 -4.95 9.29
N GLY A 106 10.23 -4.48 9.78
CA GLY A 106 11.07 -5.15 10.78
C GLY A 106 10.50 -5.06 12.20
#